data_AF-A0AAP6Y3D6-F1
#
_entry.id   AF-A0AAP6Y3D6-F1
#
_cell.length_a   1.000
_cell.length_b   1.000
_cell.length_c   1.000
_cell.angle_alpha   90.00
_cell.angle_beta   90.00
_cell.angle_gamma   90.00
#
_symmetry.space_group_name_H-M   'P 1'
#
loop_
_entity.id
_entity.type
_entity.pdbx_description
1 polymer ?
#
loop_
_entity_poly.entity_id
_entity_poly.type
_entity_poly.pdbx_seq_one_letter_code
_entity_poly.pdbx_strand_id
1 'polypeptide(L)'
;MDLYASSQQSTCFPERIQTLLDKIELSVNDNNAIEAQSSLNTLNIEIRKWCESSEPPNTEQLQVIQLQISTILVIANNIKNESSKAIINHKKSGRAIKAYKAT
;
A
#
# COMPACT_ATOMS: atom_id res chain seq x y z
N MET A 1 34.88 -20.95 12.40
CA MET A 1 34.37 -19.67 12.95
C MET A 1 34.03 -18.88 11.71
N ASP A 2 32.83 -19.06 11.19
CA ASP A 2 32.46 -18.49 9.90
C ASP A 2 31.27 -17.57 10.15
N LEU A 3 31.63 -16.29 10.17
CA LEU A 3 30.75 -15.17 10.41
C LEU A 3 29.67 -15.16 9.33
N TYR A 4 28.44 -15.53 9.70
CA TYR A 4 27.24 -15.07 9.04
C TYR A 4 27.16 -13.56 9.21
N ALA A 5 27.88 -12.83 8.36
CA ALA A 5 27.57 -11.43 8.11
C ALA A 5 26.25 -11.41 7.33
N SER A 6 25.14 -11.39 8.08
CA SER A 6 23.85 -10.95 7.55
C SER A 6 24.10 -9.65 6.81
N SER A 7 23.99 -9.73 5.49
CA SER A 7 24.05 -8.62 4.56
C SER A 7 22.97 -7.61 4.95
N GLN A 8 23.35 -6.65 5.78
CA GLN A 8 22.70 -5.34 5.81
C GLN A 8 22.94 -4.75 4.42
N GLN A 9 22.07 -5.10 3.47
CA GLN A 9 22.03 -4.43 2.18
C GLN A 9 21.69 -2.98 2.47
N SER A 10 22.71 -2.12 2.46
CA SER A 10 22.55 -0.68 2.35
C SER A 10 21.98 -0.40 0.96
N THR A 11 20.69 -0.69 0.76
CA THR A 11 19.97 -0.29 -0.45
C THR A 11 19.89 1.23 -0.46
N CYS A 12 20.21 1.87 -1.58
CA CYS A 12 20.12 3.31 -1.71
C CYS A 12 18.65 3.78 -1.60
N PHE A 13 18.43 5.07 -1.31
CA PHE A 13 17.08 5.62 -1.14
C PHE A 13 16.10 5.25 -2.27
N PRO A 14 16.45 5.36 -3.57
CA PRO A 14 15.59 4.94 -4.67
C PRO A 14 15.09 3.49 -4.55
N GLU A 15 16.00 2.54 -4.32
CA GLU A 15 15.69 1.11 -4.23
C GLU A 15 14.78 0.81 -3.04
N ARG A 16 15.06 1.46 -1.91
CA ARG A 16 14.26 1.30 -0.69
C ARG A 16 12.85 1.86 -0.85
N ILE A 17 12.72 3.00 -1.52
CA ILE A 17 11.41 3.61 -1.83
C ILE A 17 10.63 2.74 -2.82
N GLN A 18 11.27 2.26 -3.89
CA GLN A 18 10.62 1.37 -4.85
C GLN A 18 10.11 0.09 -4.17
N THR A 19 10.95 -0.54 -3.32
CA THR A 19 10.56 -1.72 -2.55
C THR A 19 9.34 -1.45 -1.66
N LEU A 20 9.29 -0.28 -1.03
CA LEU A 20 8.14 0.12 -0.19
C LEU A 20 6.89 0.36 -1.04
N LEU A 21 7.00 0.95 -2.22
CA LEU A 21 5.88 1.14 -3.14
C LEU A 21 5.32 -0.19 -3.62
N ASP A 22 6.18 -1.12 -4.05
CA ASP A 22 5.77 -2.47 -4.46
C ASP A 22 5.08 -3.21 -3.32
N LYS A 23 5.62 -3.08 -2.10
CA LYS A 23 5.01 -3.69 -0.91
C LYS A 23 3.63 -3.12 -0.60
N ILE A 24 3.45 -1.80 -0.71
CA ILE A 24 2.15 -1.17 -0.50
C ILE A 24 1.15 -1.64 -1.56
N GLU A 25 1.55 -1.71 -2.83
CA GLU A 25 0.70 -2.20 -3.91
C GLU A 25 0.24 -3.64 -3.65
N LEU A 26 1.16 -4.55 -3.28
CA LEU A 26 0.83 -5.92 -2.91
C LEU A 26 -0.16 -5.97 -1.73
N SER A 27 0.11 -5.25 -0.63
CA SER A 27 -0.79 -5.21 0.53
C SER A 27 -2.17 -4.64 0.20
N VAL A 28 -2.25 -3.65 -0.68
CA VAL A 28 -3.52 -3.09 -1.15
C VAL A 28 -4.30 -4.14 -1.94
N ASN A 29 -3.64 -4.83 -2.88
CA ASN A 29 -4.26 -5.90 -3.68
C ASN A 29 -4.74 -7.07 -2.83
N ASP A 30 -4.01 -7.40 -1.77
CA ASP A 30 -4.37 -8.45 -0.80
C ASP A 30 -5.42 -8.00 0.23
N ASN A 31 -5.94 -6.76 0.11
CA ASN A 31 -6.88 -6.16 1.06
C ASN A 31 -6.35 -6.12 2.51
N ASN A 32 -5.01 -6.10 2.67
CA ASN A 32 -4.32 -6.05 3.95
C ASN A 32 -4.04 -4.59 4.34
N ALA A 33 -5.06 -3.92 4.88
CA ALA A 33 -4.96 -2.52 5.26
C ALA A 33 -3.92 -2.23 6.36
N ILE A 34 -3.65 -3.19 7.25
CA ILE A 34 -2.70 -3.02 8.36
C ILE A 34 -1.28 -2.93 7.81
N GLU A 35 -0.91 -3.87 6.95
CA GLU A 35 0.43 -3.90 6.35
C GLU A 35 0.65 -2.76 5.36
N ALA A 36 -0.38 -2.42 4.57
CA ALA A 36 -0.34 -1.26 3.68
C ALA A 36 -0.09 0.04 4.47
N GLN A 37 -0.79 0.26 5.57
CA GLN A 37 -0.63 1.46 6.41
C GLN A 37 0.77 1.52 7.05
N SER A 38 1.27 0.40 7.55
CA SER A 38 2.61 0.33 8.13
C SER A 38 3.68 0.68 7.09
N SER A 39 3.60 0.07 5.90
CA SER A 39 4.54 0.31 4.81
C SER A 39 4.47 1.75 4.29
N LEU A 40 3.27 2.35 4.22
CA LEU A 40 3.07 3.75 3.86
C LEU A 40 3.70 4.72 4.87
N ASN A 41 3.59 4.42 6.18
CA ASN A 41 4.25 5.22 7.21
C ASN A 41 5.77 5.17 7.04
N THR A 42 6.33 3.99 6.75
CA THR A 42 7.76 3.84 6.45
C THR A 42 8.16 4.58 5.17
N LEU A 43 7.35 4.52 4.10
CA LEU A 43 7.60 5.25 2.86
C LEU A 43 7.69 6.76 3.10
N ASN A 44 6.77 7.34 3.86
CA ASN A 44 6.80 8.76 4.20
C ASN A 44 8.08 9.17 4.95
N ILE A 45 8.56 8.31 5.85
CA ILE A 45 9.80 8.55 6.58
C ILE A 45 11.00 8.51 5.65
N GLU A 46 11.09 7.50 4.77
CA GLU A 46 12.22 7.34 3.86
C GLU A 46 12.27 8.43 2.79
N ILE A 47 11.12 8.87 2.26
CA ILE A 47 11.05 10.01 1.33
C ILE A 47 11.58 11.29 2.01
N ARG A 48 11.16 11.58 3.24
CA ARG A 48 11.66 12.76 3.98
C ARG A 48 13.16 12.69 4.20
N LYS A 49 13.65 11.54 4.67
CA LYS A 49 15.09 11.32 4.86
C LYS A 49 15.87 11.51 3.57
N TRP A 50 15.34 11.05 2.43
CA TRP A 50 15.99 11.24 1.15
C TRP A 50 16.06 12.71 0.76
N CYS A 51 14.96 13.45 0.91
CA CYS A 51 14.91 14.89 0.68
C CYS A 51 15.85 15.70 1.59
N GLU A 52 16.10 15.23 2.81
CA GLU A 52 17.00 15.86 3.79
C GLU A 52 18.45 15.37 3.68
N SER A 53 18.72 14.42 2.78
CA SER A 53 20.06 13.82 2.62
C SER A 53 21.01 14.72 1.83
N SER A 54 22.29 14.34 1.80
CA SER A 54 23.30 15.01 0.97
C SER A 54 23.05 14.86 -0.53
N GLU A 55 22.24 13.89 -0.94
CA GLU A 55 21.89 13.59 -2.33
C GLU A 55 20.36 13.51 -2.49
N PRO A 56 19.66 14.66 -2.43
CA PRO A 56 18.22 14.68 -2.53
C PRO A 56 17.73 14.22 -3.92
N PRO A 57 16.49 13.69 -4.01
CA PRO A 57 15.93 13.26 -5.28
C PRO A 57 15.75 14.45 -6.23
N ASN A 58 15.95 14.20 -7.52
CA ASN A 58 15.62 15.17 -8.56
C ASN A 58 14.10 15.19 -8.84
N THR A 59 13.66 16.17 -9.62
CA THR A 59 12.23 16.35 -9.95
C THR A 59 11.63 15.14 -10.67
N GLU A 60 12.36 14.50 -11.59
CA GLU A 60 11.88 13.34 -12.34
C GLU A 60 11.65 12.15 -11.40
N GLN A 61 12.58 11.89 -10.47
CA GLN A 61 12.44 10.85 -9.46
C GLN A 61 11.21 11.07 -8.57
N LEU A 62 10.98 12.31 -8.15
CA LEU A 62 9.79 12.65 -7.37
C LEU A 62 8.49 12.47 -8.16
N GLN A 63 8.49 12.82 -9.45
CA GLN A 63 7.34 12.62 -10.33
C GLN A 63 7.00 11.14 -10.54
N VAL A 64 8.02 10.28 -10.72
CA VAL A 64 7.83 8.83 -10.81
C VAL A 64 7.18 8.28 -9.54
N ILE A 65 7.71 8.67 -8.37
CA ILE A 65 7.15 8.25 -7.07
C ILE A 65 5.70 8.74 -6.92
N GLN A 66 5.43 10.00 -7.27
CA GLN A 66 4.07 10.56 -7.20
C GLN A 66 3.09 9.81 -8.11
N LEU A 67 3.52 9.43 -9.32
CA LEU A 67 2.71 8.67 -10.27
C LEU A 67 2.38 7.27 -9.72
N GLN A 68 3.36 6.58 -9.13
CA GLN A 68 3.16 5.27 -8.51
C GLN A 68 2.21 5.37 -7.31
N ILE A 69 2.39 6.35 -6.42
CA ILE A 69 1.47 6.61 -5.30
C ILE A 69 0.04 6.85 -5.82
N SER A 70 -0.10 7.65 -6.87
CA SER A 70 -1.40 7.95 -7.46
C SER A 70 -2.08 6.71 -8.04
N THR A 71 -1.31 5.82 -8.66
CA THR A 71 -1.79 4.53 -9.19
C THR A 71 -2.29 3.64 -8.07
N ILE A 72 -1.51 3.47 -7.01
CA ILE A 72 -1.88 2.69 -5.81
C ILE A 72 -3.17 3.25 -5.18
N LEU A 73 -3.32 4.58 -5.11
CA LEU A 73 -4.53 5.22 -4.58
C LEU A 73 -5.78 4.90 -5.40
N VAL A 74 -5.67 4.83 -6.73
CA VAL A 74 -6.78 4.43 -7.61
C VAL A 74 -7.17 2.98 -7.31
N ILE A 75 -6.20 2.07 -7.23
CA ILE A 75 -6.43 0.65 -6.91
C ILE A 75 -7.13 0.51 -5.55
N ALA A 76 -6.60 1.16 -4.51
CA ALA A 76 -7.17 1.10 -3.15
C ALA A 76 -8.62 1.61 -3.11
N ASN A 77 -8.94 2.69 -3.83
CA ASN A 77 -10.31 3.20 -3.91
C ASN A 77 -11.24 2.24 -4.64
N ASN A 78 -10.78 1.57 -5.69
CA ASN A 78 -11.58 0.56 -6.39
C ASN A 78 -11.88 -0.63 -5.46
N ILE A 79 -10.89 -1.15 -4.74
CA ILE A 79 -11.07 -2.26 -3.78
C ILE A 79 -12.06 -1.87 -2.67
N LYS A 80 -11.93 -0.65 -2.13
CA LYS A 80 -12.86 -0.10 -1.13
C LYS A 80 -14.29 -0.03 -1.66
N ASN A 81 -14.46 0.43 -2.90
CA ASN A 81 -15.77 0.56 -3.53
C ASN A 81 -16.42 -0.81 -3.77
N GLU A 82 -15.67 -1.79 -4.27
CA GLU A 82 -16.17 -3.15 -4.48
C GLU A 82 -16.52 -3.84 -3.16
N SER A 83 -15.67 -3.69 -2.14
CA SER A 83 -15.95 -4.19 -0.79
C SER A 83 -17.23 -3.58 -0.20
N SER A 84 -17.43 -2.27 -0.40
CA SER A 84 -18.63 -1.57 0.07
C SER A 84 -19.91 -2.07 -0.64
N LYS A 85 -19.85 -2.27 -1.96
CA LYS A 85 -20.96 -2.84 -2.74
C LYS A 85 -21.31 -4.25 -2.26
N ALA A 86 -20.31 -5.10 -2.04
CA ALA A 86 -20.51 -6.47 -1.56
C ALA A 86 -21.22 -6.50 -0.20
N ILE A 87 -20.81 -5.65 0.74
CA ILE A 87 -21.44 -5.53 2.07
C ILE A 87 -22.91 -5.09 1.95
N ILE A 88 -23.19 -4.08 1.11
CA ILE A 88 -24.56 -3.59 0.90
C ILE A 88 -25.44 -4.70 0.30
N ASN A 89 -24.95 -5.42 -0.71
CA ASN A 89 -25.68 -6.50 -1.36
C ASN A 89 -25.96 -7.65 -0.39
N HIS A 90 -24.97 -8.04 0.41
CA HIS A 90 -25.14 -9.07 1.45
C HIS A 90 -26.19 -8.66 2.51
N LYS A 91 -26.20 -7.38 2.92
CA LYS A 91 -27.23 -6.87 3.85
C LYS A 91 -28.63 -6.90 3.24
N LYS A 92 -28.76 -6.55 1.95
CA LYS A 92 -30.04 -6.60 1.22
C LYS A 92 -30.55 -8.03 1.07
N SER A 93 -29.69 -8.97 0.66
CA SER A 93 -30.07 -10.38 0.52
C SER A 93 -30.47 -10.99 1.87
N GLY A 94 -29.73 -10.71 2.94
CA GLY A 94 -30.06 -11.15 4.29
C GLY A 94 -31.43 -10.65 4.78
N ARG A 95 -31.80 -9.40 4.45
CA ARG A 95 -33.15 -8.87 4.76
C ARG A 95 -34.24 -9.60 3.97
N ALA A 96 -34.04 -9.83 2.67
CA ALA A 96 -34.99 -10.53 1.82
C ALA A 96 -35.24 -11.98 2.31
N ILE A 97 -34.16 -12.70 2.66
CA ILE A 97 -34.27 -14.07 3.20
C ILE A 97 -35.03 -14.08 4.53
N LYS A 98 -34.76 -13.13 5.43
CA LYS A 98 -35.49 -13.03 6.70
C LYS A 98 -36.97 -12.76 6.49
N ALA A 99 -37.34 -11.88 5.56
CA ALA A 99 -38.74 -11.59 5.24
C ALA A 99 -39.46 -12.82 4.69
N TYR A 100 -38.81 -13.56 3.78
CA TYR A 100 -39.38 -14.80 3.22
C TYR A 100 -39.64 -15.87 4.30
N LYS A 101 -38.69 -16.08 5.23
CA LYS A 101 -38.86 -17.05 6.33
C LYS A 101 -39.93 -16.69 7.36
N ALA A 102 -40.34 -15.42 7.40
CA ALA A 102 -41.37 -14.93 8.30
C ALA A 102 -42.79 -15.03 7.70
N THR A 103 -42.91 -15.54 6.47
CA THR A 103 -44.17 -15.82 5.77
C THR A 103 -44.45 -17.31 5.84
#